data_AF-A0A9P8L9J9-F1
#
_entry.id   AF-A0A9P8L9J9-F1
#
_cell.length_a   1.000
_cell.length_b   1.000
_cell.length_c   1.000
_cell.angle_alpha   90.00
_cell.angle_beta   90.00
_cell.angle_gamma   90.00
#
_symmetry.space_group_name_H-M   'P 1'
#
loop_
_entity.id
_entity.type
_entity.pdbx_description
1 polymer ?
#
loop_
_entity_poly.entity_id
_entity_poly.type
_entity_poly.pdbx_seq_one_letter_code
_entity_poly.pdbx_strand_id
1 'polypeptide(L)'
;MKRARPNDDNQLPTLGEPSELEESPVLSTPEEPLVTSTIAVQVPSCPACPGGHPVTWPDPELDMKLDKSLSQIKYSDIAPYVSLDPIEAGDDICRMELFRSRLPLAEFLTISHDVEKAETQYGVMPEHGSISIIFIEVKRDIGGGANRLDVLAQVLAECLMCDFQNSKRNLWVPILAIFGDGGQFEFLVYNSIEKTVHSSGVTAGVVNHDGLFTESLKIVTEWIFDYFLMGYINALRAFVHKSQIKAEKEGKKRMSTENWVNALSKAERALYLGRRAAKLGAEAKYTEAEEIATKGIEALQERFSKNNTTHHKYKRPYVLQMFYLPVGKVELSKSIRA
;
A
#
# COMPACT_ATOMS: atom_id res chain seq x y z
N MET A 1 60.51 37.47 -22.05
CA MET A 1 60.92 36.05 -22.05
C MET A 1 59.80 35.22 -22.64
N LYS A 2 60.05 34.60 -23.81
CA LYS A 2 59.13 33.70 -24.53
C LYS A 2 59.43 32.25 -24.14
N ARG A 3 58.41 31.44 -23.83
CA ARG A 3 58.45 29.96 -23.84
C ARG A 3 57.07 29.49 -24.32
N ALA A 4 56.93 28.99 -25.55
CA ALA A 4 57.32 27.68 -26.11
C ALA A 4 56.14 26.69 -26.03
N ARG A 5 55.54 26.43 -27.20
CA ARG A 5 54.70 25.25 -27.47
C ARG A 5 55.61 24.11 -27.95
N PRO A 6 55.19 22.84 -27.81
CA PRO A 6 55.60 21.79 -28.72
C PRO A 6 54.44 21.34 -29.63
N ASN A 7 54.79 21.09 -30.88
CA ASN A 7 54.00 20.45 -31.93
C ASN A 7 54.12 18.92 -31.85
N ASP A 8 52.99 18.26 -32.12
CA ASP A 8 52.70 17.23 -33.14
C ASP A 8 53.67 16.08 -33.51
N ASP A 9 52.99 14.96 -33.77
CA ASP A 9 53.28 13.83 -34.65
C ASP A 9 54.27 12.75 -34.20
N ASN A 10 53.77 11.51 -33.99
CA ASN A 10 53.73 10.51 -35.08
C ASN A 10 53.28 9.09 -34.63
N GLN A 11 52.57 8.45 -35.57
CA GLN A 11 52.60 7.02 -35.94
C GLN A 11 51.84 5.96 -35.13
N LEU A 12 50.79 5.42 -35.78
CA LEU A 12 50.33 4.02 -35.68
C LEU A 12 51.41 3.04 -36.18
N PRO A 13 51.41 1.77 -35.71
CA PRO A 13 51.02 0.71 -36.64
C PRO A 13 50.25 -0.50 -36.04
N THR A 14 49.35 -1.03 -36.87
CA THR A 14 48.95 -2.45 -37.13
C THR A 14 48.63 -3.47 -36.03
N LEU A 15 47.37 -3.94 -36.10
CA LEU A 15 46.86 -5.33 -36.15
C LEU A 15 47.72 -6.48 -35.58
N GLY A 16 47.14 -7.15 -34.58
CA GLY A 16 47.35 -8.56 -34.27
C GLY A 16 46.10 -9.13 -33.60
N GLU A 17 45.42 -10.08 -34.25
CA GLU A 17 44.45 -10.98 -33.60
C GLU A 17 45.19 -11.91 -32.63
N PRO A 18 44.54 -12.36 -31.55
CA PRO A 18 44.18 -13.78 -31.58
C PRO A 18 42.78 -14.08 -31.04
N SER A 19 42.21 -15.14 -31.62
CA SER A 19 41.09 -15.90 -31.12
C SER A 19 41.36 -16.46 -29.72
N GLU A 20 40.38 -16.36 -28.83
CA GLU A 20 40.17 -17.38 -27.80
C GLU A 20 38.67 -17.43 -27.48
N LEU A 21 38.12 -18.63 -27.60
CA LEU A 21 36.75 -18.99 -27.30
C LEU A 21 36.58 -19.01 -25.78
N GLU A 22 35.93 -18.00 -25.20
CA GLU A 22 35.38 -18.12 -23.85
C GLU A 22 33.99 -18.76 -23.91
N GLU A 23 33.93 -20.02 -23.47
CA GLU A 23 32.68 -20.67 -23.08
C GLU A 23 32.06 -19.88 -21.93
N SER A 24 30.94 -19.22 -22.22
CA SER A 24 30.13 -18.55 -21.19
C SER A 24 29.58 -19.61 -20.24
N PRO A 25 29.84 -19.54 -18.91
CA PRO A 25 29.17 -20.43 -17.98
C PRO A 25 27.67 -20.12 -18.02
N VAL A 26 26.87 -21.15 -18.31
CA VAL A 26 25.42 -21.11 -18.14
C VAL A 26 25.16 -20.89 -16.65
N LEU A 27 24.98 -19.62 -16.28
CA LEU A 27 24.53 -19.19 -14.97
C LEU A 27 23.10 -19.72 -14.81
N SER A 28 22.99 -20.92 -14.27
CA SER A 28 21.73 -21.47 -13.80
C SER A 28 21.19 -20.49 -12.77
N THR A 29 20.19 -19.70 -13.15
CA THR A 29 19.48 -18.87 -12.18
C THR A 29 18.92 -19.82 -11.14
N PRO A 30 19.35 -19.74 -9.87
CA PRO A 30 18.77 -20.58 -8.85
C PRO A 30 17.26 -20.33 -8.89
N GLU A 31 16.48 -21.40 -9.02
CA GLU A 31 15.04 -21.33 -8.79
C GLU A 31 14.88 -20.72 -7.40
N GLU A 32 14.58 -19.42 -7.33
CA GLU A 32 14.33 -18.75 -6.07
C GLU A 32 13.19 -19.54 -5.42
N PRO A 33 13.42 -20.16 -4.25
CA PRO A 33 12.35 -20.86 -3.57
C PRO A 33 11.21 -19.85 -3.41
N LEU A 34 9.97 -20.27 -3.70
CA LEU A 34 8.79 -19.51 -3.36
C LEU A 34 8.76 -19.42 -1.82
N VAL A 35 9.54 -18.50 -1.25
CA VAL A 35 9.64 -18.30 0.18
C VAL A 35 8.34 -17.59 0.54
N THR A 36 7.36 -18.37 1.01
CA THR A 36 6.26 -17.87 1.82
C THR A 36 6.87 -17.35 3.11
N SER A 37 7.39 -16.12 3.12
CA SER A 37 7.99 -15.52 4.31
C SER A 37 6.87 -15.13 5.28
N THR A 38 6.74 -15.93 6.34
CA THR A 38 5.65 -15.99 7.32
C THR A 38 5.70 -14.89 8.40
N ILE A 39 6.35 -13.75 8.17
CA ILE A 39 6.38 -12.65 9.16
C ILE A 39 6.04 -11.34 8.46
N ALA A 40 4.87 -11.31 7.83
CA ALA A 40 4.06 -10.10 7.81
C ALA A 40 3.10 -10.23 9.00
N VAL A 41 2.36 -9.17 9.37
CA VAL A 41 1.01 -9.42 9.90
C VAL A 41 0.41 -10.43 8.92
N GLN A 42 0.27 -11.70 9.34
CA GLN A 42 -0.55 -12.64 8.62
C GLN A 42 -1.91 -11.99 8.70
N VAL A 43 -2.24 -11.12 7.73
CA VAL A 43 -3.62 -10.86 7.37
C VAL A 43 -4.12 -12.29 7.19
N PRO A 44 -5.00 -12.78 8.09
CA PRO A 44 -5.33 -14.19 8.13
C PRO A 44 -5.62 -14.60 6.70
N SER A 45 -4.95 -15.65 6.23
CA SER A 45 -5.30 -16.25 4.96
C SER A 45 -6.81 -16.37 4.97
N CYS A 46 -7.47 -15.69 4.03
CA CYS A 46 -8.92 -15.55 4.02
C CYS A 46 -9.53 -16.90 4.44
N PRO A 47 -10.26 -16.98 5.57
CA PRO A 47 -10.79 -18.25 6.09
C PRO A 47 -11.73 -18.94 5.09
N ALA A 48 -12.06 -18.28 3.97
CA ALA A 48 -12.70 -18.88 2.81
C ALA A 48 -11.83 -19.90 2.02
N CYS A 49 -10.55 -20.10 2.34
CA CYS A 49 -9.69 -21.08 1.66
C CYS A 49 -8.84 -21.84 2.70
N PRO A 50 -8.94 -23.17 2.91
CA PRO A 50 -9.76 -24.22 2.30
C PRO A 50 -10.61 -24.98 3.34
N GLY A 51 -11.94 -24.87 3.26
CA GLY A 51 -12.79 -25.63 4.19
C GLY A 51 -14.27 -25.28 4.25
N GLY A 52 -14.90 -24.83 3.15
CA GLY A 52 -16.34 -24.95 2.89
C GLY A 52 -17.36 -24.42 3.90
N HIS A 53 -16.97 -23.85 5.04
CA HIS A 53 -17.93 -23.29 5.98
C HIS A 53 -18.42 -21.95 5.40
N PRO A 54 -19.74 -21.78 5.20
CA PRO A 54 -20.28 -20.50 4.83
C PRO A 54 -19.87 -19.51 5.91
N VAL A 55 -19.09 -18.50 5.54
CA VAL A 55 -18.84 -17.35 6.42
C VAL A 55 -20.22 -16.78 6.71
N THR A 56 -20.71 -17.02 7.91
CA THR A 56 -21.87 -16.31 8.44
C THR A 56 -21.39 -14.89 8.62
N TRP A 57 -21.67 -14.04 7.64
CA TRP A 57 -21.45 -12.60 7.77
C TRP A 57 -22.09 -12.17 9.08
N PRO A 58 -21.38 -11.41 9.94
CA PRO A 58 -22.04 -10.82 11.10
C PRO A 58 -23.28 -10.11 10.60
N ASP A 59 -24.38 -10.32 11.33
CA ASP A 59 -25.71 -9.90 10.93
C ASP A 59 -25.65 -8.45 10.42
N PRO A 60 -26.01 -8.16 9.16
CA PRO A 60 -26.03 -6.80 8.65
C PRO A 60 -26.97 -5.88 9.45
N GLU A 61 -27.80 -6.44 10.34
CA GLU A 61 -28.58 -5.73 11.36
C GLU A 61 -27.79 -5.25 12.59
N LEU A 62 -26.47 -5.43 12.65
CA LEU A 62 -25.62 -4.46 13.37
C LEU A 62 -25.61 -3.15 12.56
N ASP A 63 -26.81 -2.58 12.39
CA ASP A 63 -27.06 -1.20 12.02
C ASP A 63 -26.23 -0.40 13.02
N MET A 64 -25.07 0.06 12.56
CA MET A 64 -24.22 0.94 13.34
C MET A 64 -24.97 2.26 13.47
N LYS A 65 -25.92 2.32 14.41
CA LYS A 65 -26.66 3.51 14.80
C LYS A 65 -25.71 4.37 15.62
N LEU A 66 -24.71 4.92 14.95
CA LEU A 66 -24.03 6.09 15.45
C LEU A 66 -25.04 7.23 15.34
N ASP A 67 -25.77 7.46 16.43
CA ASP A 67 -26.67 8.60 16.56
C ASP A 67 -25.91 9.95 16.60
N LYS A 68 -24.57 9.89 16.64
CA LYS A 68 -23.65 11.03 16.68
C LYS A 68 -22.97 11.24 15.33
N SER A 69 -22.61 12.49 15.02
CA SER A 69 -21.73 12.75 13.88
C SER A 69 -20.33 12.15 14.12
N LEU A 70 -19.61 11.80 13.06
CA LEU A 70 -18.24 11.25 13.16
C LEU A 70 -17.28 12.19 13.90
N SER A 71 -17.51 13.50 13.85
CA SER A 71 -16.73 14.49 14.61
C SER A 71 -17.03 14.54 16.11
N GLN A 72 -18.11 13.88 16.56
CA GLN A 72 -18.55 13.84 17.96
C GLN A 72 -18.38 12.46 18.59
N ILE A 73 -17.92 11.48 17.81
CA ILE A 73 -17.72 10.13 18.31
C ILE A 73 -16.53 10.09 19.25
N LYS A 74 -16.70 9.43 20.39
CA LYS A 74 -15.63 9.17 21.35
C LYS A 74 -15.13 7.74 21.24
N TYR A 75 -13.91 7.50 21.71
CA TYR A 75 -13.32 6.16 21.68
C TYR A 75 -14.23 5.13 22.37
N SER A 76 -14.78 5.49 23.54
CA SER A 76 -15.72 4.65 24.28
C SER A 76 -17.02 4.33 23.51
N ASP A 77 -17.42 5.18 22.55
CA ASP A 77 -18.60 4.93 21.73
C ASP A 77 -18.30 3.87 20.65
N ILE A 78 -17.08 3.85 20.10
CA ILE A 78 -16.73 3.01 18.94
C ILE A 78 -16.00 1.71 19.32
N ALA A 79 -15.26 1.69 20.43
CA ALA A 79 -14.45 0.56 20.87
C ALA A 79 -15.24 -0.78 20.91
N PRO A 80 -16.49 -0.84 21.44
CA PRO A 80 -17.26 -2.08 21.45
C PRO A 80 -17.56 -2.67 20.06
N TYR A 81 -17.61 -1.83 19.03
CA TYR A 81 -17.90 -2.24 17.65
C TYR A 81 -16.68 -2.83 16.93
N VAL A 82 -15.48 -2.61 17.47
CA VAL A 82 -14.21 -3.15 16.96
C VAL A 82 -13.54 -4.08 17.97
N SER A 83 -14.32 -4.68 18.87
CA SER A 83 -13.85 -5.62 19.89
C SER A 83 -12.73 -5.08 20.80
N LEU A 84 -12.74 -3.76 21.05
CA LEU A 84 -11.83 -3.09 21.98
C LEU A 84 -12.55 -2.76 23.29
N ASP A 85 -11.80 -2.67 24.39
CA ASP A 85 -12.27 -2.26 25.70
C ASP A 85 -12.33 -0.71 25.77
N PRO A 86 -13.52 -0.13 25.98
CA PRO A 86 -13.67 1.33 26.09
C PRO A 86 -12.91 1.95 27.27
N ILE A 87 -12.50 1.16 28.28
CA ILE A 87 -11.76 1.60 29.47
C ILE A 87 -10.26 1.68 29.18
N GLU A 88 -9.71 0.75 28.39
CA GLU A 88 -8.28 0.65 28.08
C GLU A 88 -7.80 1.76 27.14
N ALA A 89 -8.71 2.56 26.58
CA ALA A 89 -8.37 3.77 25.83
C ALA A 89 -7.30 3.54 24.73
N GLY A 90 -7.39 2.41 24.02
CA GLY A 90 -6.51 2.07 22.91
C GLY A 90 -5.20 1.38 23.32
N ASP A 91 -4.96 1.13 24.61
CA ASP A 91 -3.82 0.32 25.07
C ASP A 91 -4.01 -1.17 24.79
N ASP A 92 -5.25 -1.60 24.56
CA ASP A 92 -5.66 -2.93 24.14
C ASP A 92 -5.53 -3.18 22.63
N ILE A 93 -5.15 -2.16 21.85
CA ILE A 93 -4.91 -2.30 20.41
C ILE A 93 -3.64 -3.12 20.18
N CYS A 94 -3.77 -4.19 19.39
CA CYS A 94 -2.67 -5.07 19.03
C CYS A 94 -1.55 -4.29 18.33
N ARG A 95 -0.30 -4.50 18.75
CA ARG A 95 0.85 -3.94 18.05
C ARG A 95 1.09 -4.69 16.74
N MET A 96 1.46 -3.94 15.70
CA MET A 96 2.00 -4.50 14.45
C MET A 96 3.35 -3.88 14.12
N GLU A 97 4.18 -4.67 13.44
CA GLU A 97 5.43 -4.18 12.87
C GLU A 97 5.15 -3.46 11.55
N LEU A 98 5.74 -2.28 11.39
CA LEU A 98 5.69 -1.51 10.16
C LEU A 98 6.90 -1.86 9.29
N PHE A 99 6.63 -2.23 8.03
CA PHE A 99 7.68 -2.54 7.07
C PHE A 99 7.90 -1.39 6.10
N ARG A 100 9.14 -1.25 5.64
CA ARG A 100 9.47 -0.38 4.51
C ARG A 100 9.52 -1.22 3.25
N SER A 101 8.84 -0.76 2.21
CA SER A 101 9.09 -1.22 0.85
C SER A 101 9.97 -0.19 0.18
N ARG A 102 11.24 -0.54 -0.06
CA ARG A 102 12.21 0.39 -0.64
C ARG A 102 11.74 0.80 -2.03
N LEU A 103 11.68 2.11 -2.25
CA LEU A 103 11.45 2.70 -3.56
C LEU A 103 12.79 3.06 -4.18
N PRO A 104 13.05 2.68 -5.44
CA PRO A 104 14.25 3.15 -6.08
C PRO A 104 14.19 4.68 -6.23
N LEU A 105 15.36 5.31 -6.16
CA LEU A 105 15.51 6.74 -6.00
C LEU A 105 14.94 7.49 -7.22
N ALA A 106 15.11 6.96 -8.43
CA ALA A 106 14.59 7.55 -9.64
C ALA A 106 13.05 7.66 -9.62
N GLU A 107 12.37 6.61 -9.17
CA GLU A 107 10.92 6.54 -9.04
C GLU A 107 10.43 7.45 -7.92
N PHE A 108 11.12 7.48 -6.78
CA PHE A 108 10.79 8.41 -5.71
C PHE A 108 10.83 9.87 -6.20
N LEU A 109 11.91 10.27 -6.86
CA LEU A 109 12.05 11.64 -7.40
C LEU A 109 10.96 11.95 -8.44
N THR A 110 10.58 10.97 -9.26
CA THR A 110 9.48 11.10 -10.22
C THR A 110 8.15 11.31 -9.50
N ILE A 111 7.85 10.49 -8.48
CA ILE A 111 6.64 10.61 -7.66
C ILE A 111 6.58 11.98 -6.98
N SER A 112 7.68 12.44 -6.36
CA SER A 112 7.72 13.74 -5.69
C SER A 112 7.35 14.89 -6.64
N HIS A 113 7.93 14.88 -7.84
CA HIS A 113 7.63 15.90 -8.85
C HIS A 113 6.20 15.78 -9.42
N ASP A 114 5.64 14.56 -9.51
CA ASP A 114 4.27 14.34 -9.94
C ASP A 114 3.23 14.74 -8.87
N VAL A 115 3.55 14.57 -7.58
CA VAL A 115 2.69 15.02 -6.46
C VAL A 115 2.56 16.55 -6.46
N GLU A 116 3.66 17.28 -6.66
CA GLU A 116 3.64 18.75 -6.82
C GLU A 116 2.70 19.21 -7.95
N LYS A 117 2.58 18.40 -9.02
CA LYS A 117 1.64 18.66 -10.12
C LYS A 117 0.22 18.22 -9.81
N ALA A 118 0.06 17.09 -9.13
CA ALA A 118 -1.24 16.49 -8.85
C ALA A 118 -2.10 17.37 -7.92
N GLU A 119 -1.48 18.07 -6.97
CA GLU A 119 -2.16 19.04 -6.10
C GLU A 119 -2.89 20.13 -6.90
N THR A 120 -2.37 20.48 -8.09
CA THR A 120 -2.98 21.51 -8.94
C THR A 120 -4.10 20.98 -9.86
N GLN A 121 -4.16 19.67 -10.11
CA GLN A 121 -4.92 19.12 -11.25
C GLN A 121 -6.18 18.34 -10.89
N TYR A 122 -6.20 17.56 -9.80
CA TYR A 122 -7.14 16.42 -9.78
C TYR A 122 -8.49 16.64 -9.07
N GLY A 123 -8.66 17.66 -8.24
CA GLY A 123 -9.93 17.89 -7.54
C GLY A 123 -10.45 16.64 -6.78
N VAL A 124 -11.71 16.66 -6.34
CA VAL A 124 -12.32 15.53 -5.60
C VAL A 124 -12.71 14.40 -6.57
N MET A 125 -12.16 13.20 -6.38
CA MET A 125 -12.44 12.05 -7.25
C MET A 125 -13.84 11.44 -7.02
N PRO A 126 -14.63 11.18 -8.09
CA PRO A 126 -15.96 10.61 -7.98
C PRO A 126 -15.97 9.08 -7.79
N GLU A 127 -17.13 8.60 -7.33
CA GLU A 127 -17.53 7.28 -6.83
C GLU A 127 -17.16 6.06 -7.70
N HIS A 128 -16.12 5.29 -7.33
CA HIS A 128 -15.88 3.94 -7.89
C HIS A 128 -15.08 3.02 -6.94
N GLY A 129 -15.53 1.76 -6.75
CA GLY A 129 -14.69 0.63 -6.27
C GLY A 129 -14.60 0.41 -4.75
N SER A 130 -14.06 -0.74 -4.32
CA SER A 130 -13.87 -1.13 -2.90
C SER A 130 -12.96 -0.16 -2.15
N ILE A 131 -13.26 0.07 -0.88
CA ILE A 131 -12.45 0.95 -0.03
C ILE A 131 -11.45 0.06 0.72
N SER A 132 -10.17 0.19 0.41
CA SER A 132 -9.11 -0.56 1.12
C SER A 132 -8.22 0.34 1.95
N ILE A 133 -8.10 1.63 1.61
CA ILE A 133 -7.21 2.57 2.29
C ILE A 133 -7.95 3.86 2.60
N ILE A 134 -7.80 4.34 3.83
CA ILE A 134 -8.32 5.60 4.33
C ILE A 134 -7.14 6.46 4.76
N PHE A 135 -7.06 7.70 4.27
CA PHE A 135 -6.07 8.66 4.71
C PHE A 135 -6.75 9.77 5.52
N ILE A 136 -6.34 9.94 6.77
CA ILE A 136 -6.95 10.93 7.66
C ILE A 136 -5.85 11.89 8.10
N GLU A 137 -5.74 13.01 7.40
CA GLU A 137 -4.88 14.11 7.85
C GLU A 137 -5.55 14.79 9.05
N VAL A 138 -4.86 14.85 10.19
CA VAL A 138 -5.35 15.52 11.39
C VAL A 138 -4.53 16.76 11.66
N LYS A 139 -5.21 17.87 11.93
CA LYS A 139 -4.56 19.18 12.08
C LYS A 139 -3.74 19.31 13.37
N ARG A 140 -2.51 19.79 13.16
CA ARG A 140 -1.58 20.54 14.02
C ARG A 140 -0.89 19.84 15.20
N ASP A 141 -1.38 18.71 15.70
CA ASP A 141 -0.62 17.88 16.63
C ASP A 141 -1.41 16.58 16.83
N ILE A 142 -0.83 15.40 16.58
CA ILE A 142 -1.50 14.14 16.95
C ILE A 142 -1.76 14.11 18.47
N GLY A 143 -0.98 14.86 19.26
CA GLY A 143 -1.26 15.21 20.65
C GLY A 143 -1.40 14.00 21.58
N GLY A 144 -0.49 13.83 22.52
CA GLY A 144 -0.63 12.79 23.54
C GLY A 144 -1.97 12.88 24.31
N GLY A 145 -2.48 11.73 24.75
CA GLY A 145 -3.68 11.66 25.60
C GLY A 145 -5.00 11.79 24.81
N ALA A 146 -5.91 12.66 25.28
CA ALA A 146 -7.30 12.71 24.83
C ALA A 146 -7.47 13.07 23.34
N ASN A 147 -6.60 13.90 22.78
CA ASN A 147 -6.67 14.29 21.37
C ASN A 147 -6.44 13.10 20.44
N ARG A 148 -5.42 12.27 20.74
CA ARG A 148 -5.19 11.01 20.01
C ARG A 148 -6.41 10.08 20.07
N LEU A 149 -7.08 9.98 21.21
CA LEU A 149 -8.26 9.11 21.36
C LEU A 149 -9.45 9.58 20.54
N ASP A 150 -9.69 10.89 20.47
CA ASP A 150 -10.75 11.45 19.62
C ASP A 150 -10.48 11.17 18.14
N VAL A 151 -9.22 11.32 17.70
CA VAL A 151 -8.80 10.97 16.33
C VAL A 151 -8.96 9.49 16.06
N LEU A 152 -8.45 8.64 16.96
CA LEU A 152 -8.55 7.19 16.86
C LEU A 152 -10.01 6.76 16.78
N ALA A 153 -10.90 7.36 17.57
CA ALA A 153 -12.33 7.09 17.51
C ALA A 153 -12.92 7.39 16.14
N GLN A 154 -12.57 8.54 15.57
CA GLN A 154 -13.01 8.92 14.22
C GLN A 154 -12.46 7.96 13.16
N VAL A 155 -11.18 7.59 13.24
CA VAL A 155 -10.55 6.66 12.29
C VAL A 155 -11.23 5.29 12.35
N LEU A 156 -11.49 4.75 13.55
CA LEU A 156 -12.16 3.47 13.73
C LEU A 156 -13.60 3.50 13.20
N ALA A 157 -14.31 4.61 13.39
CA ALA A 157 -15.66 4.79 12.86
C ALA A 157 -15.66 4.77 11.32
N GLU A 158 -14.70 5.46 10.69
CA GLU A 158 -14.52 5.45 9.23
C GLU A 158 -14.14 4.05 8.72
N CYS A 159 -13.26 3.33 9.43
CA CYS A 159 -12.92 1.95 9.11
C CYS A 159 -14.16 1.04 9.12
N LEU A 160 -14.98 1.13 10.15
CA LEU A 160 -16.23 0.37 10.26
C LEU A 160 -17.22 0.72 9.15
N MET A 161 -17.39 2.00 8.84
CA MET A 161 -18.24 2.44 7.72
C MET A 161 -17.75 1.90 6.38
N CYS A 162 -16.43 1.90 6.14
CA CYS A 162 -15.84 1.35 4.93
C CYS A 162 -16.02 -0.16 4.83
N ASP A 163 -15.82 -0.88 5.94
CA ASP A 163 -16.07 -2.32 6.03
C ASP A 163 -17.54 -2.65 5.72
N PHE A 164 -18.48 -1.91 6.31
CA PHE A 164 -19.91 -2.04 6.04
C PHE A 164 -20.25 -1.80 4.56
N GLN A 165 -19.64 -0.80 3.92
CA GLN A 165 -19.84 -0.56 2.49
C GLN A 165 -19.24 -1.68 1.61
N ASN A 166 -18.12 -2.25 2.01
CA ASN A 166 -17.52 -3.41 1.33
C ASN A 166 -18.39 -4.66 1.50
N SER A 167 -18.92 -4.93 2.69
CA SER A 167 -19.77 -6.09 2.98
C SER A 167 -21.07 -6.06 2.17
N LYS A 168 -21.72 -4.88 2.03
CA LYS A 168 -22.87 -4.68 1.12
C LYS A 168 -22.59 -5.08 -0.33
N ARG A 169 -21.32 -5.08 -0.74
CA ARG A 169 -20.88 -5.44 -2.10
C ARG A 169 -20.35 -6.87 -2.20
N ASN A 170 -20.49 -7.66 -1.14
CA ASN A 170 -19.87 -8.98 -0.95
C ASN A 170 -18.36 -8.93 -1.20
N LEU A 171 -17.72 -7.89 -0.67
CA LEU A 171 -16.27 -7.72 -0.70
C LEU A 171 -15.76 -7.74 0.72
N TRP A 172 -14.69 -8.50 0.92
CA TRP A 172 -13.97 -8.51 2.17
C TRP A 172 -12.55 -8.05 1.89
N VAL A 173 -12.17 -6.93 2.51
CA VAL A 173 -10.81 -6.40 2.50
C VAL A 173 -10.54 -5.78 3.87
N PRO A 174 -9.36 -6.01 4.47
CA PRO A 174 -8.96 -5.24 5.64
C PRO A 174 -8.91 -3.75 5.27
N ILE A 175 -9.27 -2.90 6.23
CA ILE A 175 -9.23 -1.45 6.06
C ILE A 175 -7.93 -0.93 6.64
N LEU A 176 -7.13 -0.32 5.79
CA LEU A 176 -5.84 0.25 6.14
C LEU A 176 -6.05 1.75 6.35
N ALA A 177 -5.80 2.25 7.54
CA ALA A 177 -5.86 3.67 7.84
C ALA A 177 -4.47 4.23 8.17
N ILE A 178 -4.23 5.47 7.74
CA ILE A 178 -3.06 6.26 8.12
C ILE A 178 -3.59 7.57 8.69
N PHE A 179 -3.14 7.95 9.86
CA PHE A 179 -3.35 9.31 10.35
C PHE A 179 -2.06 9.92 10.87
N GLY A 180 -1.92 11.23 10.66
CA GLY A 180 -0.68 11.95 10.89
C GLY A 180 -0.84 13.45 10.83
N ASP A 181 0.16 14.16 11.35
CA ASP A 181 0.31 15.62 11.25
C ASP A 181 1.52 16.04 10.38
N GLY A 182 2.14 15.07 9.71
CA GLY A 182 3.34 15.24 8.90
C GLY A 182 4.64 15.07 9.69
N GLY A 183 4.66 15.43 10.98
CA GLY A 183 5.79 15.19 11.88
C GLY A 183 5.73 13.84 12.58
N GLN A 184 4.54 13.25 12.67
CA GLN A 184 4.27 11.92 13.20
C GLN A 184 3.21 11.21 12.36
N PHE A 185 3.25 9.88 12.34
CA PHE A 185 2.26 9.03 11.68
C PHE A 185 1.93 7.81 12.55
N GLU A 186 0.68 7.39 12.53
CA GLU A 186 0.24 6.11 13.08
C GLU A 186 -0.53 5.35 11.99
N PHE A 187 -0.13 4.10 11.76
CA PHE A 187 -0.72 3.20 10.78
C PHE A 187 -1.63 2.22 11.51
N LEU A 188 -2.83 2.01 10.99
CA LEU A 188 -3.85 1.14 11.58
C LEU A 188 -4.39 0.14 10.57
N VAL A 189 -4.42 -1.14 10.92
CA VAL A 189 -5.12 -2.17 10.13
C VAL A 189 -6.33 -2.63 10.93
N TYR A 190 -7.52 -2.41 10.36
CA TYR A 190 -8.75 -3.02 10.85
C TYR A 190 -9.01 -4.31 10.06
N ASN A 191 -8.94 -5.45 10.76
CA ASN A 191 -9.25 -6.75 10.19
C ASN A 191 -10.75 -7.00 10.28
N SER A 192 -11.42 -6.85 9.14
CA SER A 192 -12.87 -7.00 9.03
C SER A 192 -13.42 -8.39 9.40
N ILE A 193 -12.61 -9.46 9.43
CA ILE A 193 -13.08 -10.81 9.82
C ILE A 193 -13.09 -10.94 11.33
N GLU A 194 -11.93 -10.72 11.91
CA GLU A 194 -11.71 -10.91 13.34
C GLU A 194 -12.26 -9.74 14.15
N LYS A 195 -12.61 -8.64 13.46
CA LYS A 195 -13.03 -7.38 14.07
C LYS A 195 -11.97 -6.90 15.07
N THR A 196 -10.70 -7.06 14.69
CA THR A 196 -9.53 -6.66 15.46
C THR A 196 -8.85 -5.46 14.84
N VAL A 197 -8.21 -4.65 15.68
CA VAL A 197 -7.45 -3.47 15.26
C VAL A 197 -6.00 -3.70 15.59
N HIS A 198 -5.13 -3.39 14.64
CA HIS A 198 -3.69 -3.39 14.81
C HIS A 198 -3.13 -1.99 14.58
N SER A 199 -2.17 -1.56 15.41
CA SER A 199 -1.49 -0.28 15.30
C SER A 199 0.03 -0.44 15.22
N SER A 200 0.68 0.35 14.37
CA SER A 200 2.14 0.52 14.41
C SER A 200 2.62 1.26 15.67
N GLY A 201 1.71 1.93 16.37
CA GLY A 201 2.03 3.05 17.25
C GLY A 201 2.46 4.29 16.46
N VAL A 202 2.79 5.33 17.21
CA VAL A 202 3.31 6.58 16.66
C VAL A 202 4.72 6.36 16.13
N THR A 203 4.92 6.73 14.87
CA THR A 203 6.18 6.69 14.14
C THR A 203 6.59 8.11 13.76
N ALA A 204 7.90 8.38 13.74
CA ALA A 204 8.41 9.69 13.37
C ALA A 204 8.15 9.96 11.89
N GLY A 205 7.65 11.15 11.57
CA GLY A 205 7.33 11.58 10.21
C GLY A 205 8.46 12.34 9.52
N VAL A 206 8.09 13.33 8.73
CA VAL A 206 9.00 14.16 7.95
C VAL A 206 9.63 15.21 8.86
N VAL A 207 10.96 15.27 8.88
CA VAL A 207 11.73 16.17 9.74
C VAL A 207 12.26 17.32 8.88
N ASN A 208 11.83 18.55 9.19
CA ASN A 208 12.28 19.75 8.50
C ASN A 208 13.47 20.40 9.24
N HIS A 209 14.62 19.72 9.23
CA HIS A 209 15.89 20.23 9.74
C HIS A 209 16.98 20.11 8.67
N ASP A 210 17.97 21.00 8.72
CA ASP A 210 19.02 21.16 7.71
C ASP A 210 19.65 19.82 7.30
N GLY A 211 19.35 19.37 6.07
CA GLY A 211 19.90 18.17 5.45
C GLY A 211 19.14 16.86 5.66
N LEU A 212 18.15 16.79 6.55
CA LEU A 212 17.42 15.54 6.87
C LEU A 212 16.04 15.44 6.22
N PHE A 213 15.55 16.51 5.59
CA PHE A 213 14.23 16.53 4.95
C PHE A 213 14.09 15.42 3.89
N THR A 214 15.03 15.33 2.95
CA THR A 214 14.97 14.34 1.87
C THR A 214 15.03 12.90 2.39
N GLU A 215 15.85 12.63 3.42
CA GLU A 215 15.98 11.30 4.00
C GLU A 215 14.71 10.89 4.75
N SER A 216 14.19 11.77 5.63
CA SER A 216 12.95 11.50 6.36
C SER A 216 11.74 11.37 5.42
N LEU A 217 11.65 12.22 4.39
CA LEU A 217 10.61 12.12 3.36
C LEU A 217 10.68 10.79 2.61
N LYS A 218 11.89 10.33 2.25
CA LYS A 218 12.08 9.02 1.60
C LYS A 218 11.59 7.89 2.51
N ILE A 219 11.96 7.88 3.78
CA ILE A 219 11.55 6.84 4.74
C ILE A 219 10.02 6.81 4.87
N VAL A 220 9.39 7.96 5.08
CA VAL A 220 7.92 8.07 5.20
C VAL A 220 7.25 7.58 3.92
N THR A 221 7.77 7.95 2.76
CA THR A 221 7.22 7.51 1.47
C THR A 221 7.34 6.01 1.28
N GLU A 222 8.42 5.38 1.75
CA GLU A 222 8.59 3.91 1.69
C GLU A 222 7.62 3.16 2.61
N TRP A 223 7.29 3.70 3.79
CA TRP A 223 6.23 3.14 4.63
C TRP A 223 4.86 3.27 3.98
N ILE A 224 4.53 4.47 3.48
CA ILE A 224 3.26 4.74 2.80
C ILE A 224 3.13 3.85 1.56
N PHE A 225 4.21 3.65 0.80
CA PHE A 225 4.23 2.76 -0.35
C PHE A 225 4.01 1.29 0.01
N ASP A 226 4.66 0.78 1.06
CA ASP A 226 4.41 -0.57 1.57
C ASP A 226 2.93 -0.76 1.92
N TYR A 227 2.36 0.23 2.62
CA TYR A 227 0.97 0.25 3.03
C TYR A 227 0.00 0.29 1.83
N PHE A 228 0.29 1.12 0.83
CA PHE A 228 -0.48 1.18 -0.42
C PHE A 228 -0.42 -0.15 -1.16
N LEU A 229 0.75 -0.77 -1.23
CA LEU A 229 0.93 -2.05 -1.90
C LEU A 229 0.17 -3.18 -1.17
N MET A 230 0.16 -3.18 0.16
CA MET A 230 -0.67 -4.09 0.97
C MET A 230 -2.17 -3.92 0.65
N GLY A 231 -2.69 -2.69 0.67
CA GLY A 231 -4.11 -2.46 0.34
C GLY A 231 -4.46 -2.85 -1.09
N TYR A 232 -3.56 -2.56 -2.04
CA TYR A 232 -3.71 -2.98 -3.43
C TYR A 232 -3.76 -4.52 -3.58
N ILE A 233 -2.86 -5.25 -2.92
CA ILE A 233 -2.86 -6.73 -2.87
C ILE A 233 -4.18 -7.26 -2.30
N ASN A 234 -4.67 -6.67 -1.21
CA ASN A 234 -5.92 -7.07 -0.59
C ASN A 234 -7.12 -6.84 -1.50
N ALA A 235 -7.17 -5.70 -2.21
CA ALA A 235 -8.19 -5.45 -3.22
C ALA A 235 -8.14 -6.49 -4.36
N LEU A 236 -6.94 -6.83 -4.86
CA LEU A 236 -6.78 -7.87 -5.87
C LEU A 236 -7.29 -9.23 -5.38
N ARG A 237 -6.98 -9.63 -4.14
CA ARG A 237 -7.48 -10.88 -3.53
C ARG A 237 -9.02 -10.91 -3.50
N ALA A 238 -9.64 -9.80 -3.09
CA ALA A 238 -11.11 -9.70 -3.10
C ALA A 238 -11.69 -9.80 -4.52
N PHE A 239 -11.03 -9.23 -5.53
CA PHE A 239 -11.44 -9.35 -6.93
C PHE A 239 -11.23 -10.77 -7.50
N VAL A 240 -10.12 -11.43 -7.17
CA VAL A 240 -9.90 -12.85 -7.52
C VAL A 240 -11.04 -13.69 -6.98
N HIS A 241 -11.34 -13.57 -5.69
CA HIS A 241 -12.39 -14.32 -5.01
C HIS A 241 -13.78 -14.06 -5.64
N LYS A 242 -14.14 -12.79 -5.83
CA LYS A 242 -15.41 -12.42 -6.48
C LYS A 242 -15.51 -12.95 -7.92
N SER A 243 -14.39 -12.95 -8.65
CA SER A 243 -14.35 -13.48 -10.02
C SER A 243 -14.48 -15.01 -10.04
N GLN A 244 -13.93 -15.72 -9.05
CA GLN A 244 -14.05 -17.17 -8.86
C GLN A 244 -15.49 -17.57 -8.54
N ILE A 245 -16.13 -16.96 -7.52
CA ILE A 245 -17.55 -17.22 -7.18
C ILE A 245 -18.44 -17.06 -8.41
N LYS A 246 -18.21 -15.99 -9.19
CA LYS A 246 -18.99 -15.74 -10.41
C LYS A 246 -18.72 -16.80 -11.49
N ALA A 247 -17.47 -17.23 -11.67
CA ALA A 247 -17.11 -18.29 -12.61
C ALA A 247 -17.76 -19.64 -12.24
N GLU A 248 -17.79 -19.98 -10.95
CA GLU A 248 -18.44 -21.18 -10.42
C GLU A 248 -19.95 -21.15 -10.65
N LYS A 249 -20.61 -20.03 -10.29
CA LYS A 249 -22.05 -19.84 -10.52
C LYS A 249 -22.45 -19.94 -12.00
N GLU A 250 -21.59 -19.47 -12.89
CA GLU A 250 -21.81 -19.52 -14.35
C GLU A 250 -21.36 -20.84 -14.99
N GLY A 251 -20.65 -21.71 -14.24
CA GLY A 251 -20.08 -22.96 -14.76
C GLY A 251 -19.03 -22.75 -15.86
N LYS A 252 -18.36 -21.58 -15.91
CA LYS A 252 -17.43 -21.21 -16.98
C LYS A 252 -16.16 -20.54 -16.44
N LYS A 253 -14.99 -20.96 -16.93
CA LYS A 253 -13.72 -20.28 -16.64
C LYS A 253 -13.77 -18.86 -17.21
N ARG A 254 -13.46 -17.85 -16.39
CA ARG A 254 -13.41 -16.44 -16.79
C ARG A 254 -11.95 -16.01 -16.98
N MET A 255 -11.61 -15.51 -18.17
CA MET A 255 -10.27 -14.95 -18.45
C MET A 255 -9.89 -13.84 -17.46
N SER A 256 -10.86 -13.08 -16.97
CA SER A 256 -10.63 -12.05 -15.94
C SER A 256 -10.02 -12.61 -14.66
N THR A 257 -10.40 -13.84 -14.25
CA THR A 257 -9.85 -14.46 -13.04
C THR A 257 -8.35 -14.69 -13.17
N GLU A 258 -7.89 -15.19 -14.32
CA GLU A 258 -6.47 -15.44 -14.59
C GLU A 258 -5.67 -14.13 -14.61
N ASN A 259 -6.24 -13.07 -15.20
CA ASN A 259 -5.63 -11.74 -15.18
C ASN A 259 -5.49 -11.18 -13.76
N TRP A 260 -6.50 -11.39 -12.90
CA TRP A 260 -6.42 -10.97 -11.49
C TRP A 260 -5.39 -11.77 -10.70
N VAL A 261 -5.33 -13.09 -10.89
CA VAL A 261 -4.33 -13.96 -10.24
C VAL A 261 -2.92 -13.57 -10.65
N ASN A 262 -2.68 -13.32 -11.94
CA ASN A 262 -1.38 -12.85 -12.42
C ASN A 262 -1.02 -11.46 -11.84
N ALA A 263 -1.97 -10.52 -11.82
CA ALA A 263 -1.75 -9.21 -11.21
C ALA A 263 -1.44 -9.31 -9.71
N LEU A 264 -2.11 -10.23 -9.00
CA LEU A 264 -1.88 -10.51 -7.58
C LEU A 264 -0.47 -11.05 -7.35
N SER A 265 -0.06 -12.06 -8.10
CA SER A 265 1.27 -12.65 -8.00
C SER A 265 2.38 -11.62 -8.22
N LYS A 266 2.21 -10.72 -9.21
CA LYS A 266 3.15 -9.62 -9.46
C LYS A 266 3.21 -8.62 -8.31
N ALA A 267 2.06 -8.24 -7.75
CA ALA A 267 1.99 -7.31 -6.62
C ALA A 267 2.63 -7.90 -5.36
N GLU A 268 2.38 -9.18 -5.07
CA GLU A 268 2.99 -9.90 -3.95
C GLU A 268 4.52 -10.01 -4.12
N ARG A 269 4.98 -10.29 -5.35
CA ARG A 269 6.42 -10.29 -5.67
C ARG A 269 7.04 -8.91 -5.46
N ALA A 270 6.37 -7.85 -5.89
CA ALA A 270 6.86 -6.48 -5.69
C ALA A 270 6.98 -6.12 -4.22
N LEU A 271 5.99 -6.49 -3.39
CA LEU A 271 6.01 -6.26 -1.94
C LEU A 271 7.19 -7.00 -1.29
N TYR A 272 7.37 -8.27 -1.65
CA TYR A 272 8.50 -9.06 -1.18
C TYR A 272 9.85 -8.42 -1.54
N LEU A 273 10.04 -8.04 -2.81
CA LEU A 273 11.28 -7.42 -3.28
C LEU A 273 11.50 -6.07 -2.59
N GLY A 274 10.47 -5.23 -2.44
CA GLY A 274 10.55 -3.95 -1.73
C GLY A 274 11.01 -4.10 -0.28
N ARG A 275 10.45 -5.06 0.47
CA ARG A 275 10.84 -5.34 1.86
C ARG A 275 12.24 -5.94 1.96
N ARG A 276 12.60 -6.84 1.04
CA ARG A 276 13.97 -7.40 0.95
C ARG A 276 14.99 -6.30 0.66
N ALA A 277 14.70 -5.40 -0.26
CA ALA A 277 15.54 -4.24 -0.57
C ALA A 277 15.71 -3.33 0.66
N ALA A 278 14.65 -3.10 1.45
CA ALA A 278 14.75 -2.33 2.69
C ALA A 278 15.68 -3.00 3.72
N LYS A 279 15.64 -4.33 3.84
CA LYS A 279 16.56 -5.10 4.69
C LYS A 279 18.02 -4.96 4.22
N LEU A 280 18.28 -5.12 2.92
CA LEU A 280 19.62 -4.92 2.35
C LEU A 280 20.14 -3.50 2.58
N GLY A 281 19.26 -2.49 2.48
CA GLY A 281 19.59 -1.10 2.79
C GLY A 281 19.98 -0.90 4.27
N ALA A 282 19.33 -1.60 5.20
CA ALA A 282 19.71 -1.59 6.61
C ALA A 282 21.07 -2.27 6.89
N GLU A 283 21.48 -3.20 6.02
CA GLU A 283 22.80 -3.86 6.04
C GLU A 283 23.88 -3.07 5.26
N ALA A 284 23.61 -1.82 4.86
CA ALA A 284 24.48 -0.96 4.04
C ALA A 284 24.85 -1.52 2.65
N LYS A 285 24.06 -2.47 2.11
CA LYS A 285 24.22 -3.01 0.74
C LYS A 285 23.40 -2.20 -0.26
N TYR A 286 23.73 -0.92 -0.41
CA TYR A 286 22.87 0.03 -1.12
C TYR A 286 22.68 -0.28 -2.60
N THR A 287 23.73 -0.71 -3.32
CA THR A 287 23.63 -1.05 -4.74
C THR A 287 22.70 -2.25 -4.97
N GLU A 288 22.85 -3.31 -4.18
CA GLU A 288 21.96 -4.48 -4.24
C GLU A 288 20.54 -4.12 -3.83
N ALA A 289 20.37 -3.31 -2.79
CA ALA A 289 19.07 -2.84 -2.35
C ALA A 289 18.34 -2.07 -3.47
N GLU A 290 19.06 -1.22 -4.20
CA GLU A 290 18.50 -0.46 -5.32
C GLU A 290 18.08 -1.37 -6.48
N GLU A 291 18.96 -2.31 -6.89
CA GLU A 291 18.65 -3.26 -7.96
C GLU A 291 17.42 -4.12 -7.62
N ILE A 292 17.31 -4.60 -6.37
CA ILE A 292 16.16 -5.39 -5.93
C ILE A 292 14.88 -4.54 -5.87
N ALA A 293 14.97 -3.28 -5.43
CA ALA A 293 13.85 -2.35 -5.44
C ALA A 293 13.36 -2.10 -6.88
N THR A 294 14.28 -1.90 -7.84
CA THR A 294 13.94 -1.68 -9.25
C THR A 294 13.20 -2.89 -9.83
N LYS A 295 13.67 -4.11 -9.57
CA LYS A 295 12.96 -5.35 -9.96
C LYS A 295 11.55 -5.42 -9.36
N GLY A 296 11.37 -4.91 -8.14
CA GLY A 296 10.05 -4.80 -7.50
C GLY A 296 9.11 -3.87 -8.27
N ILE A 297 9.58 -2.71 -8.69
CA ILE A 297 8.81 -1.76 -9.51
C ILE A 297 8.52 -2.33 -10.90
N GLU A 298 9.50 -2.93 -11.56
CA GLU A 298 9.32 -3.57 -12.87
C GLU A 298 8.21 -4.64 -12.82
N ALA A 299 8.19 -5.46 -11.76
CA ALA A 299 7.14 -6.45 -11.55
C ALA A 299 5.73 -5.81 -11.49
N LEU A 300 5.58 -4.64 -10.85
CA LEU A 300 4.32 -3.89 -10.86
C LEU A 300 4.00 -3.34 -12.25
N GLN A 301 4.99 -2.81 -12.96
CA GLN A 301 4.82 -2.16 -14.26
C GLN A 301 4.47 -3.15 -15.38
N GLU A 302 5.04 -4.36 -15.37
CA GLU A 302 4.72 -5.39 -16.37
C GLU A 302 3.23 -5.76 -16.43
N ARG A 303 2.45 -5.43 -15.39
CA ARG A 303 0.99 -5.56 -15.40
C ARG A 303 0.35 -4.69 -16.50
N PHE A 304 0.90 -3.50 -16.73
CA PHE A 304 0.30 -2.50 -17.62
C PHE A 304 0.69 -2.73 -19.09
N SER A 305 1.90 -3.23 -19.35
CA SER A 305 2.43 -3.36 -20.71
C SER A 305 1.74 -4.43 -21.56
N LYS A 306 1.23 -5.52 -20.96
CA LYS A 306 0.63 -6.64 -21.73
C LYS A 306 -0.86 -6.45 -22.11
N ASN A 307 -1.54 -5.43 -21.58
CA ASN A 307 -2.97 -5.21 -21.83
C ASN A 307 -3.30 -4.19 -22.94
N ASN A 308 -2.29 -3.60 -23.59
CA ASN A 308 -2.48 -2.54 -24.59
C ASN A 308 -2.91 -2.99 -26.00
N THR A 309 -3.12 -4.28 -26.25
CA THR A 309 -3.45 -4.78 -27.61
C THR A 309 -4.94 -4.92 -27.91
N THR A 310 -5.83 -4.70 -26.93
CA THR A 310 -7.27 -4.61 -27.23
C THR A 310 -7.88 -3.43 -26.48
N HIS A 311 -8.29 -2.41 -27.24
CA HIS A 311 -9.18 -1.32 -26.78
C HIS A 311 -10.57 -1.87 -26.41
N HIS A 312 -10.63 -2.75 -25.41
CA HIS A 312 -11.89 -3.02 -24.76
C HIS A 312 -12.25 -1.81 -23.92
N LYS A 313 -13.44 -1.28 -24.22
CA LYS A 313 -14.20 -0.20 -23.57
C LYS A 313 -14.48 -0.46 -22.07
N TYR A 314 -13.58 -1.11 -21.35
CA TYR A 314 -13.62 -1.14 -19.90
C TYR A 314 -13.35 0.29 -19.42
N LYS A 315 -14.42 0.96 -18.98
CA LYS A 315 -14.32 2.11 -18.07
C LYS A 315 -13.22 1.80 -17.05
N ARG A 316 -12.26 2.71 -16.93
CA ARG A 316 -10.99 2.59 -16.19
C ARG A 316 -11.13 1.67 -14.96
N PRO A 317 -10.29 0.64 -14.81
CA PRO A 317 -10.43 -0.30 -13.72
C PRO A 317 -10.13 0.41 -12.40
N TYR A 318 -11.18 0.53 -11.59
CA TYR A 318 -11.24 0.73 -10.14
C TYR A 318 -10.03 1.42 -9.49
N VAL A 319 -10.26 2.67 -9.09
CA VAL A 319 -9.31 3.53 -8.39
C VAL A 319 -9.30 3.13 -6.92
N LEU A 320 -8.10 3.06 -6.32
CA LEU A 320 -7.95 3.06 -4.87
C LEU A 320 -8.55 4.38 -4.36
N GLN A 321 -9.73 4.34 -3.76
CA GLN A 321 -10.39 5.55 -3.29
C GLN A 321 -9.70 6.04 -2.02
N MET A 322 -8.77 6.98 -2.19
CA MET A 322 -8.20 7.76 -1.09
C MET A 322 -9.24 8.79 -0.68
N PHE A 323 -9.82 8.64 0.51
CA PHE A 323 -10.52 9.74 1.16
C PHE A 323 -9.48 10.68 1.75
N TYR A 324 -9.60 11.97 1.45
CA TYR A 324 -8.89 13.04 2.13
C TYR A 324 -9.93 13.83 2.91
N LEU A 325 -9.89 13.76 4.24
CA LEU A 325 -10.84 14.43 5.13
C LEU A 325 -10.13 15.55 5.88
N PRO A 326 -10.16 16.80 5.37
CA PRO A 326 -9.63 17.93 6.13
C PRO A 326 -10.51 18.15 7.36
N VAL A 327 -9.96 17.90 8.55
CA VAL A 327 -10.64 18.18 9.82
C VAL A 327 -10.93 19.69 9.89
N GLY A 328 -12.22 20.05 9.84
CA GLY A 328 -12.70 21.44 9.91
C GLY A 328 -13.89 21.82 9.02
N LYS A 329 -14.30 20.96 8.07
CA LYS A 329 -15.57 21.09 7.32
C LYS A 329 -16.11 19.71 6.93
N VAL A 330 -16.63 18.96 7.89
CA VAL A 330 -17.24 17.65 7.61
C VAL A 330 -18.78 17.80 7.61
N GLU A 331 -19.34 18.17 6.47
CA GLU A 331 -20.74 17.81 6.14
C GLU A 331 -20.70 16.53 5.28
N LEU A 332 -20.57 15.37 5.94
CA LEU A 332 -20.66 14.04 5.28
C LEU A 332 -22.12 13.63 4.97
N SER A 333 -23.09 14.56 5.01
CA SER A 333 -24.52 14.22 4.97
C SER A 333 -25.12 14.03 3.58
N LYS A 334 -24.39 14.28 2.48
CA LYS A 334 -24.99 14.27 1.13
C LYS A 334 -24.59 13.11 0.21
N SER A 335 -23.47 12.43 0.43
CA SER A 335 -23.01 11.39 -0.52
C SER A 335 -23.40 9.95 -0.16
N ILE A 336 -24.00 9.71 1.02
CA ILE A 336 -24.33 8.36 1.51
C ILE A 336 -25.85 8.08 1.48
N ARG A 337 -26.67 9.07 1.11
CA ARG A 337 -28.11 8.88 0.82
C ARG A 337 -28.36 8.93 -0.69
N ALA A 338 -28.04 7.86 -1.39
CA ALA A 338 -28.55 7.57 -2.74
C ALA A 338 -28.73 6.05 -2.91
#